data_AF-A0A5T1SR44-F1
#
_entry.id   AF-A0A5T1SR44-F1
#
_cell.length_a   1.000
_cell.length_b   1.000
_cell.length_c   1.000
_cell.angle_alpha   90.00
_cell.angle_beta   90.00
_cell.angle_gamma   90.00
#
_symmetry.space_group_name_H-M   'P 1'
#
loop_
_entity.id
_entity.type
_entity.pdbx_description
1 polymer ?
#
loop_
_entity_poly.entity_id
_entity_poly.type
_entity_poly.pdbx_seq_one_letter_code
_entity_poly.pdbx_strand_id
1 'polypeptide(L)'
;MRTILFGNSYGGYLANLCAKIAPWSIDFILDNSSFVNLFGNIFRLIGFGKEIDFTRYHGTYDDTLFKNIFLYLSDKTYWNNNKFSKNYFSNARKIIREPLNKEHLIIQSLYPNPKYILYHSIFDERSPFKNKENFVHILKELNFKVEFFAISQVDNKFIKNLNHGMGLST
;
A
#
# COMPACT_ATOMS: atom_id res chain seq x y z
N MET A 1 25.91 6.38 -5.90
CA MET A 1 25.11 5.13 -5.82
C MET A 1 23.65 5.51 -6.07
N ARG A 2 22.88 4.72 -6.83
CA ARG A 2 21.44 4.96 -7.01
C ARG A 2 20.65 4.01 -6.10
N THR A 3 19.60 4.51 -5.45
CA THR A 3 18.72 3.74 -4.58
C THR A 3 17.39 3.49 -5.28
N ILE A 4 17.07 2.21 -5.47
CA ILE A 4 15.82 1.75 -6.09
C ILE A 4 15.07 0.94 -5.06
N LEU A 5 13.82 1.29 -4.79
CA LEU A 5 12.92 0.48 -3.98
C LEU A 5 11.88 -0.15 -4.90
N PHE A 6 11.74 -1.47 -4.78
CA PHE A 6 10.74 -2.24 -5.51
C PHE A 6 9.85 -2.98 -4.53
N GLY A 7 8.56 -3.08 -4.83
CA GLY A 7 7.70 -4.00 -4.11
C GLY A 7 6.33 -4.20 -4.74
N ASN A 8 5.77 -5.36 -4.46
CA ASN A 8 4.40 -5.72 -4.80
C ASN A 8 3.51 -5.63 -3.55
N SER A 9 2.27 -5.19 -3.72
CA SER A 9 1.27 -5.16 -2.66
C SER A 9 1.78 -4.38 -1.43
N TYR A 10 1.94 -5.04 -0.28
CA TYR A 10 2.49 -4.43 0.92
C TYR A 10 3.93 -3.93 0.74
N GLY A 11 4.76 -4.62 -0.04
CA GLY A 11 6.13 -4.17 -0.31
C GLY A 11 6.15 -2.84 -1.06
N GLY A 12 5.27 -2.66 -2.04
CA GLY A 12 5.15 -1.38 -2.76
C GLY A 12 4.59 -0.27 -1.87
N TYR A 13 3.72 -0.60 -0.92
CA TYR A 13 3.24 0.34 0.10
C TYR A 13 4.40 0.83 0.98
N LEU A 14 5.25 -0.09 1.45
CA LEU A 14 6.45 0.27 2.22
C LEU A 14 7.43 1.11 1.40
N ALA A 15 7.64 0.78 0.12
CA ALA A 15 8.49 1.56 -0.78
C ALA A 15 8.00 3.02 -0.92
N ASN A 16 6.69 3.21 -1.12
CA ASN A 16 6.07 4.53 -1.16
C ASN A 16 6.18 5.27 0.19
N LEU A 17 6.06 4.57 1.32
CA LEU A 17 6.29 5.18 2.64
C LEU A 17 7.74 5.62 2.84
N CYS A 18 8.71 4.83 2.40
CA CYS A 18 10.12 5.22 2.44
C CYS A 18 10.34 6.49 1.62
N ALA A 19 9.76 6.60 0.42
CA ALA A 19 9.83 7.81 -0.40
C ALA A 19 9.19 9.02 0.29
N LYS A 20 8.08 8.82 0.98
CA LYS A 20 7.40 9.87 1.75
C LYS A 20 8.26 10.39 2.91
N ILE A 21 8.98 9.51 3.61
CA ILE A 21 9.75 9.85 4.82
C ILE A 21 11.13 10.41 4.48
N ALA A 22 11.83 9.81 3.51
CA ALA A 22 13.20 10.15 3.14
C ALA A 22 13.37 10.27 1.62
N PRO A 23 12.63 11.18 0.95
CA PRO A 23 12.61 11.29 -0.51
C PRO A 23 14.00 11.53 -1.11
N TRP A 24 14.87 12.29 -0.42
CA TRP A 24 16.24 12.59 -0.87
C TRP A 24 17.14 11.35 -1.00
N SER A 25 16.79 10.23 -0.36
CA SER A 25 17.59 9.00 -0.37
C SER A 25 17.16 7.99 -1.43
N ILE A 26 16.12 8.30 -2.22
CA ILE A 26 15.46 7.36 -3.12
C ILE A 26 15.39 7.96 -4.53
N ASP A 27 15.95 7.25 -5.50
CA ASP A 27 15.94 7.68 -6.90
C ASP A 27 14.72 7.12 -7.65
N PHE A 28 14.32 5.88 -7.36
CA PHE A 28 13.23 5.20 -8.05
C PHE A 28 12.36 4.38 -7.12
N ILE A 29 11.05 4.43 -7.35
CA ILE A 29 10.03 3.54 -6.79
C ILE A 29 9.45 2.72 -7.93
N LEU A 30 9.62 1.40 -7.87
CA LEU A 30 8.88 0.45 -8.70
C LEU A 30 7.81 -0.21 -7.83
N ASP A 31 6.57 0.15 -8.09
CA ASP A 31 5.43 -0.29 -7.29
C ASP A 31 4.44 -1.04 -8.17
N ASN A 32 4.10 -2.25 -7.72
CA ASN A 32 3.09 -3.11 -8.31
C ASN A 32 1.93 -3.30 -7.33
N SER A 33 0.72 -2.89 -7.72
CA SER A 33 -0.52 -3.19 -6.99
C SER A 33 -0.52 -2.74 -5.52
N SER A 34 0.31 -1.77 -5.10
CA SER A 34 0.32 -1.39 -3.69
C SER A 34 -0.87 -0.55 -3.28
N PHE A 35 -1.16 -0.67 -1.98
CA PHE A 35 -2.01 0.24 -1.26
C PHE A 35 -1.33 1.61 -1.13
N VAL A 36 -2.10 2.66 -1.34
CA VAL A 36 -1.69 4.05 -1.08
C VAL A 36 -2.48 4.69 0.04
N ASN A 37 -3.47 3.97 0.57
CA ASN A 37 -4.27 4.39 1.72
C ASN A 37 -4.12 3.37 2.84
N LEU A 38 -4.11 3.85 4.09
CA LEU A 38 -4.07 2.99 5.27
C LEU A 38 -5.45 2.43 5.62
N PHE A 39 -6.52 3.06 5.15
CA PHE A 39 -7.88 2.54 5.31
C PHE A 39 -8.24 1.52 4.23
N GLY A 40 -8.83 0.41 4.65
CA GLY A 40 -9.19 -0.73 3.80
C GLY A 40 -8.47 -1.99 4.26
N ASN A 41 -8.17 -2.87 3.31
CA ASN A 41 -7.53 -4.16 3.59
C ASN A 41 -6.12 -4.05 4.21
N ILE A 42 -5.43 -2.91 4.09
CA ILE A 42 -4.10 -2.78 4.71
C ILE A 42 -4.18 -2.55 6.23
N PHE A 43 -5.32 -2.05 6.76
CA PHE A 43 -5.47 -1.74 8.18
C PHE A 43 -5.27 -2.97 9.08
N ARG A 44 -5.60 -4.16 8.57
CA ARG A 44 -5.39 -5.44 9.26
C ARG A 44 -3.93 -5.65 9.68
N LEU A 45 -2.97 -5.09 8.95
CA LEU A 45 -1.52 -5.19 9.23
C LEU A 45 -1.06 -4.33 10.41
N ILE A 46 -1.92 -3.43 10.92
CA ILE A 46 -1.61 -2.70 12.16
C ILE A 46 -1.66 -3.63 13.38
N GLY A 47 -2.43 -4.74 13.30
CA GLY A 47 -2.42 -5.81 14.30
C GLY A 47 -3.33 -5.64 15.51
N PHE A 48 -4.00 -4.49 15.66
CA PHE A 48 -5.13 -4.35 16.61
C PHE A 48 -6.50 -4.24 15.89
N GLY A 49 -6.55 -4.47 14.57
CA GLY A 49 -7.80 -4.41 13.83
C GLY A 49 -8.79 -5.49 14.27
N LYS A 50 -8.30 -6.63 14.76
CA LYS A 50 -9.13 -7.75 15.21
C LYS A 50 -10.00 -7.41 16.42
N GLU A 51 -9.55 -6.51 17.29
CA GLU A 51 -10.31 -6.01 18.43
C GLU A 51 -11.49 -5.12 17.99
N ILE A 52 -11.45 -4.61 16.75
CA ILE A 52 -12.57 -3.87 16.13
C ILE A 52 -13.50 -4.85 15.42
N ASP A 53 -12.95 -5.68 14.53
CA ASP A 53 -13.68 -6.72 13.81
C ASP A 53 -12.68 -7.79 13.31
N PHE A 54 -12.66 -8.94 13.98
CA PHE A 54 -11.73 -10.03 13.67
C PHE A 54 -12.04 -10.74 12.35
N THR A 55 -13.28 -10.66 11.85
CA THR A 55 -13.67 -11.27 10.57
C THR A 55 -13.26 -10.39 9.39
N ARG A 56 -13.24 -9.07 9.57
CA ARG A 56 -12.81 -8.09 8.56
C ARG A 56 -11.31 -7.80 8.58
N TYR A 57 -10.71 -7.69 9.76
CA TYR A 57 -9.31 -7.23 9.92
C TYR A 57 -8.37 -8.35 10.40
N HIS A 58 -8.49 -9.53 9.80
CA HIS A 58 -7.59 -10.66 9.99
C HIS A 58 -6.32 -10.54 9.12
N GLY A 59 -5.19 -11.07 9.56
CA GLY A 59 -3.94 -11.14 8.80
C GLY A 59 -3.96 -12.22 7.71
N THR A 60 -4.65 -13.33 7.96
CA THR A 60 -5.03 -14.33 6.95
C THR A 60 -6.28 -15.07 7.40
N TYR A 61 -6.96 -15.73 6.49
CA TYR A 61 -8.11 -16.58 6.79
C TYR A 61 -8.06 -17.85 5.97
N ASP A 62 -8.79 -18.85 6.42
CA ASP A 62 -9.11 -20.03 5.63
C ASP A 62 -10.57 -20.42 5.89
N ASP A 63 -11.34 -20.44 4.82
CA ASP A 63 -12.74 -20.84 4.76
C ASP A 63 -12.98 -22.08 3.89
N THR A 64 -11.90 -22.70 3.41
CA THR A 64 -11.92 -23.84 2.50
C THR A 64 -11.47 -25.14 3.15
N LEU A 65 -10.60 -25.07 4.16
CA LEU A 65 -10.06 -26.24 4.87
C LEU A 65 -11.14 -27.04 5.62
N PHE A 66 -12.21 -26.37 6.07
CA PHE A 66 -13.23 -26.99 6.92
C PHE A 66 -14.64 -26.57 6.49
N LYS A 67 -15.53 -27.55 6.30
CA LYS A 67 -16.91 -27.31 5.79
C LYS A 67 -17.75 -26.35 6.64
N ASN A 68 -17.53 -26.33 7.95
CA ASN A 68 -18.34 -25.58 8.93
C ASN A 68 -17.49 -24.71 9.87
N ILE A 69 -16.20 -24.50 9.56
CA ILE A 69 -15.30 -23.72 10.41
C ILE A 69 -14.64 -22.66 9.53
N PHE A 70 -14.75 -21.41 9.96
CA PHE A 70 -13.99 -20.29 9.41
C PHE A 70 -12.81 -20.01 10.33
N LEU A 71 -11.60 -20.10 9.80
CA LEU A 71 -10.39 -19.75 10.54
C LEU A 71 -9.97 -18.32 10.19
N TYR A 72 -9.86 -17.47 11.21
CA TYR A 72 -9.32 -16.13 11.10
C TYR A 72 -8.06 -16.03 11.96
N LEU A 73 -6.94 -15.69 11.33
CA LEU A 73 -5.63 -15.58 11.96
C LEU A 73 -5.19 -14.12 11.88
N SER A 74 -4.74 -13.55 13.00
CA SER A 74 -4.38 -12.13 13.07
C SER A 74 -3.02 -11.95 13.71
N ASP A 75 -2.25 -11.03 13.12
CA ASP A 75 -1.01 -10.56 13.70
C ASP A 75 -1.25 -9.83 15.03
N LYS A 76 -0.29 -9.92 15.94
CA LYS A 76 -0.26 -9.12 17.17
C LYS A 76 0.95 -8.21 17.12
N THR A 77 0.72 -6.90 17.11
CA THR A 77 1.79 -5.91 17.14
C THR A 77 1.80 -5.18 18.48
N TYR A 78 2.72 -4.22 18.63
CA TYR A 78 2.72 -3.33 19.79
C TYR A 78 1.59 -2.29 19.76
N TRP A 79 1.03 -1.99 18.58
CA TRP A 79 -0.02 -0.97 18.43
C TRP A 79 -1.31 -1.39 19.15
N ASN A 80 -2.01 -0.43 19.75
CA ASN A 80 -3.31 -0.67 20.38
C ASN A 80 -4.19 0.58 20.35
N ASN A 81 -5.48 0.43 20.68
CA ASN A 81 -6.45 1.53 20.74
C ASN A 81 -6.58 2.19 22.12
N ASN A 82 -5.71 1.86 23.09
CA ASN A 82 -5.76 2.46 24.43
C ASN A 82 -5.02 3.81 24.41
N LYS A 83 -5.77 4.91 24.50
CA LYS A 83 -5.22 6.29 24.49
C LYS A 83 -4.18 6.59 25.58
N PHE A 84 -4.15 5.81 26.66
CA PHE A 84 -3.19 5.96 27.75
C PHE A 84 -1.92 5.10 27.56
N SER A 85 -1.89 4.23 26.54
CA SER A 85 -0.72 3.40 26.24
C SER A 85 0.34 4.19 25.46
N LYS A 86 1.61 3.93 25.74
CA LYS A 86 2.74 4.41 24.90
C LYS A 86 2.60 3.97 23.44
N ASN A 87 1.92 2.85 23.19
CA ASN A 87 1.70 2.30 21.85
C ASN A 87 0.30 2.58 21.29
N TYR A 88 -0.39 3.61 21.79
CA TYR A 88 -1.66 4.05 21.23
C TYR A 88 -1.56 4.41 19.74
N PHE A 89 -2.32 3.77 18.86
CA PHE A 89 -2.30 4.08 17.43
C PHE A 89 -3.13 5.34 17.12
N SER A 90 -2.57 6.49 17.47
CA SER A 90 -3.19 7.79 17.28
C SER A 90 -3.36 8.18 15.81
N ASN A 91 -4.18 9.22 15.56
CA ASN A 91 -4.35 9.79 14.23
C ASN A 91 -3.03 10.22 13.59
N ALA A 92 -2.08 10.79 14.34
CA ALA A 92 -0.76 11.15 13.81
C ALA A 92 0.02 9.91 13.32
N ARG A 93 -0.02 8.82 14.10
CA ARG A 93 0.62 7.53 13.76
C ARG A 93 -0.05 6.88 12.54
N LYS A 94 -1.33 7.12 12.32
CA LYS A 94 -2.05 6.73 11.11
C LYS A 94 -1.66 7.59 9.90
N ILE A 95 -1.74 8.92 10.03
CA ILE A 95 -1.51 9.87 8.92
C ILE A 95 -0.09 9.75 8.35
N ILE A 96 0.92 9.54 9.20
CA ILE A 96 2.30 9.33 8.72
C ILE A 96 2.41 8.08 7.83
N ARG A 97 1.55 7.07 8.06
CA ARG A 97 1.47 5.78 7.33
C ARG A 97 0.53 5.80 6.12
N GLU A 98 0.02 6.96 5.71
CA GLU A 98 -0.88 7.13 4.55
C GLU A 98 -0.12 7.75 3.36
N PRO A 99 0.32 6.98 2.34
CA PRO A 99 0.96 7.56 1.15
C PRO A 99 0.11 8.62 0.42
N LEU A 100 -1.21 8.41 0.30
CA LEU A 100 -2.18 9.32 -0.32
C LEU A 100 -2.55 10.52 0.59
N ASN A 101 -1.67 10.97 1.47
CA ASN A 101 -1.90 12.19 2.21
C ASN A 101 -1.41 13.40 1.40
N LYS A 102 -2.35 14.21 0.88
CA LYS A 102 -2.04 15.35 -0.01
C LYS A 102 -1.11 16.38 0.64
N GLU A 103 -1.34 16.74 1.90
CA GLU A 103 -0.49 17.71 2.63
C GLU A 103 0.95 17.21 2.74
N HIS A 104 1.14 15.93 3.04
CA HIS A 104 2.46 15.34 3.13
C HIS A 104 3.12 15.21 1.75
N LEU A 105 2.35 14.94 0.69
CA LEU A 105 2.86 14.92 -0.68
C LEU A 105 3.34 16.31 -1.13
N ILE A 106 2.65 17.38 -0.73
CA ILE A 106 3.09 18.77 -0.97
C ILE A 106 4.43 19.05 -0.26
N ILE A 107 4.61 18.55 0.97
CA ILE A 107 5.90 18.67 1.66
C ILE A 107 6.98 17.85 0.95
N GLN A 108 6.64 16.62 0.54
CA GLN A 108 7.55 15.74 -0.18
C GLN A 108 7.98 16.33 -1.53
N SER A 109 7.12 17.09 -2.22
CA SER A 109 7.43 17.69 -3.53
C SER A 109 8.50 18.76 -3.47
N LEU A 110 8.86 19.25 -2.27
CA LEU A 110 10.06 20.08 -2.07
C LEU A 110 11.36 19.28 -2.29
N TYR A 111 11.29 17.95 -2.32
CA TYR A 111 12.38 17.01 -2.55
C TYR A 111 12.00 15.99 -3.62
N PRO A 112 11.79 16.39 -4.89
CA PRO A 112 11.19 15.54 -5.93
C PRO A 112 12.20 14.56 -6.56
N ASN A 113 13.13 14.01 -5.76
CA ASN A 113 14.11 13.04 -6.21
C ASN A 113 13.47 11.72 -6.72
N PRO A 114 12.47 11.14 -6.03
CA PRO A 114 11.93 9.84 -6.43
C PRO A 114 11.17 9.93 -7.76
N LYS A 115 11.53 9.05 -8.69
CA LYS A 115 10.73 8.77 -9.88
C LYS A 115 9.85 7.54 -9.63
N TYR A 116 8.58 7.64 -9.98
CA TYR A 116 7.61 6.58 -9.74
C TYR A 116 7.33 5.81 -11.02
N ILE A 117 7.44 4.49 -10.96
CA ILE A 117 7.04 3.56 -12.00
C ILE A 117 5.99 2.64 -11.37
N LEU A 118 4.74 2.83 -11.77
CA LEU A 118 3.58 2.29 -11.08
C LEU A 118 2.81 1.36 -12.02
N TYR A 119 2.66 0.10 -11.64
CA TYR A 119 1.85 -0.88 -12.35
C TYR A 119 0.63 -1.21 -11.50
N HIS A 120 -0.57 -1.10 -12.07
CA HIS A 120 -1.80 -1.39 -11.32
C HIS A 120 -2.88 -1.92 -12.25
N SER A 121 -3.50 -3.05 -11.89
CA SER A 121 -4.66 -3.57 -12.61
C SER A 121 -5.89 -2.68 -12.36
N ILE A 122 -6.63 -2.36 -13.42
CA ILE A 122 -7.92 -1.67 -13.27
C ILE A 122 -8.98 -2.52 -12.55
N PHE A 123 -8.73 -3.83 -12.46
CA PHE A 123 -9.59 -4.84 -11.83
C PHE A 123 -9.08 -5.28 -10.46
N ASP A 124 -8.11 -4.58 -9.85
CA ASP A 124 -7.56 -4.95 -8.54
C ASP A 124 -8.60 -4.80 -7.42
N GLU A 125 -9.13 -5.93 -6.95
CA GLU A 125 -10.14 -5.99 -5.88
C GLU A 125 -9.54 -5.73 -4.49
N ARG A 126 -8.23 -5.96 -4.30
CA ARG A 126 -7.59 -5.81 -2.99
C ARG A 126 -7.18 -4.38 -2.74
N SER A 127 -6.56 -3.74 -3.72
CA SER A 127 -6.13 -2.34 -3.70
C SER A 127 -6.87 -1.57 -4.80
N PRO A 128 -7.98 -0.88 -4.49
CA PRO A 128 -8.84 -0.26 -5.49
C PRO A 128 -8.10 0.67 -6.45
N PHE A 129 -8.28 0.45 -7.75
CA PHE A 129 -7.64 1.24 -8.82
C PHE A 129 -7.83 2.75 -8.64
N LYS A 130 -9.03 3.18 -8.22
CA LYS A 130 -9.36 4.60 -8.05
C LYS A 130 -8.44 5.33 -7.06
N ASN A 131 -7.98 4.63 -6.01
CA ASN A 131 -7.04 5.21 -5.05
C ASN A 131 -5.67 5.43 -5.69
N LYS A 132 -5.19 4.45 -6.49
CA LYS A 132 -3.93 4.58 -7.23
C LYS A 132 -4.01 5.67 -8.30
N GLU A 133 -5.13 5.76 -9.01
CA GLU A 133 -5.37 6.82 -10.00
C GLU A 133 -5.30 8.21 -9.35
N ASN A 134 -5.96 8.40 -8.20
CA ASN A 134 -5.87 9.65 -7.45
C ASN A 134 -4.44 9.95 -6.97
N PHE A 135 -3.72 8.93 -6.50
CA PHE A 135 -2.31 9.07 -6.10
C PHE A 135 -1.43 9.55 -7.26
N VAL A 136 -1.55 8.91 -8.42
CA VAL A 136 -0.84 9.29 -9.65
C VAL A 136 -1.18 10.72 -10.07
N HIS A 137 -2.45 11.10 -9.99
CA HIS A 137 -2.90 12.44 -10.33
C HIS A 137 -2.22 13.49 -9.45
N ILE A 138 -2.27 13.33 -8.11
CA ILE A 138 -1.63 14.25 -7.17
C ILE A 138 -0.11 14.31 -7.38
N LEU A 139 0.56 13.17 -7.59
CA LEU A 139 1.99 13.16 -7.87
C LEU A 139 2.34 13.96 -9.13
N LYS A 140 1.56 13.81 -10.20
CA LYS A 140 1.75 14.58 -11.44
C LYS A 140 1.47 16.07 -11.25
N GLU A 141 0.41 16.44 -10.52
CA GLU A 141 0.11 17.84 -10.17
C GLU A 141 1.28 18.50 -9.41
N LEU A 142 1.97 17.71 -8.57
CA LEU A 142 3.13 18.15 -7.79
C LEU A 142 4.47 18.03 -8.55
N ASN A 143 4.43 17.84 -9.88
CA ASN A 143 5.60 17.74 -10.76
C ASN A 143 6.57 16.58 -10.47
N PHE A 144 6.12 15.52 -9.80
CA PHE A 144 6.91 14.29 -9.73
C PHE A 144 6.96 13.61 -11.11
N LYS A 145 8.06 12.90 -11.38
CA LYS A 145 8.18 12.06 -12.57
C LYS A 145 7.45 10.74 -12.30
N VAL A 146 6.37 10.50 -13.05
CA VAL A 146 5.51 9.32 -12.88
C VAL A 146 5.24 8.64 -14.21
N GLU A 147 5.67 7.39 -14.32
CA GLU A 147 5.22 6.44 -15.34
C GLU A 147 4.15 5.56 -14.71
N PHE A 148 2.93 5.60 -15.24
CA PHE A 148 1.79 4.86 -14.72
C PHE A 148 1.21 3.94 -15.78
N PHE A 149 1.19 2.65 -15.48
CA PHE A 149 0.65 1.60 -16.32
C PHE A 149 -0.66 1.10 -15.69
N ALA A 150 -1.78 1.64 -16.17
CA ALA A 150 -3.12 1.15 -15.87
C ALA A 150 -3.40 -0.09 -16.72
N ILE A 151 -3.28 -1.27 -16.13
CA ILE A 151 -3.32 -2.54 -16.84
C ILE A 151 -4.76 -3.04 -16.92
N SER A 152 -5.26 -3.21 -18.16
CA SER A 152 -6.59 -3.75 -18.46
C SER A 152 -6.55 -5.05 -19.26
N GLN A 153 -5.36 -5.47 -19.72
CA GLN A 153 -5.17 -6.64 -20.56
C GLN A 153 -3.90 -7.40 -20.14
N VAL A 154 -3.95 -8.72 -20.33
CA VAL A 154 -2.83 -9.63 -20.10
C VAL A 154 -1.91 -9.60 -21.32
N ASP A 155 -0.59 -9.49 -21.10
CA ASP A 155 0.40 -9.52 -22.19
C ASP A 155 1.02 -10.91 -22.39
N ASN A 156 0.69 -11.87 -21.52
CA ASN A 156 1.20 -13.24 -21.47
C ASN A 156 2.74 -13.34 -21.42
N LYS A 157 3.41 -12.27 -21.02
CA LYS A 157 4.87 -12.19 -20.80
C LYS A 157 5.15 -11.87 -19.35
N PHE A 158 4.87 -10.63 -18.96
CA PHE A 158 5.14 -10.10 -17.63
C PHE A 158 3.84 -10.04 -16.81
N ILE A 159 2.75 -9.61 -17.43
CA ILE A 159 1.41 -9.59 -16.87
C ILE A 159 0.75 -10.93 -17.19
N LYS A 160 0.53 -11.77 -16.16
CA LYS A 160 -0.01 -13.13 -16.32
C LYS A 160 -1.51 -13.21 -16.02
N ASN A 161 -2.01 -12.26 -15.24
CA ASN A 161 -3.44 -12.11 -14.93
C ASN A 161 -3.75 -10.66 -14.55
N LEU A 162 -5.02 -10.35 -14.33
CA LEU A 162 -5.51 -9.03 -13.93
C LEU A 162 -5.87 -8.94 -12.45
N ASN A 163 -5.56 -9.97 -11.68
CA ASN A 163 -5.79 -9.98 -10.23
C ASN A 163 -4.73 -9.10 -9.55
N HIS A 164 -4.88 -8.93 -8.23
CA HIS A 164 -3.90 -8.21 -7.42
C HIS A 164 -2.47 -8.72 -7.62
N GLY A 165 -1.54 -7.83 -7.96
CA GLY A 165 -0.14 -8.14 -8.26
C GLY A 165 0.13 -8.69 -9.66
N MET A 166 -0.92 -8.96 -10.45
CA MET A 166 -0.88 -9.30 -11.88
C MET A 166 -0.02 -10.52 -12.26
N GLY A 167 0.30 -11.38 -11.29
CA GLY A 167 1.20 -12.52 -11.48
C GLY A 167 2.65 -12.14 -11.81
N LEU A 168 3.03 -10.88 -11.60
CA LEU A 168 4.41 -10.44 -11.67
C LEU A 168 5.19 -11.15 -10.56
N SER A 169 6.21 -11.91 -10.95
CA SER A 169 7.11 -12.58 -10.02
C SER A 169 7.90 -11.49 -9.28
N THR A 170 7.83 -11.49 -7.95
CA THR A 170 8.66 -10.65 -7.07
C THR A 170 9.78 -11.48 -6.46
#